data_AF-A0AAD4KQ86-F1
#
_entry.id   AF-A0AAD4KQ86-F1
#
_cell.length_a   1.000
_cell.length_b   1.000
_cell.length_c   1.000
_cell.angle_alpha   90.00
_cell.angle_beta   90.00
_cell.angle_gamma   90.00
#
_symmetry.space_group_name_H-M   'P 1'
#
loop_
_entity.id
_entity.type
_entity.pdbx_description
1 polymer ?
#
loop_
_entity_poly.entity_id
_entity_poly.type
_entity_poly.pdbx_seq_one_letter_code
_entity_poly.pdbx_strand_id
1 'polypeptide(L)'
;KTRELLEKYSGIPPSQQSEHVHRIRDQAWNIRVYPCTGLGVWLVPTISRSPAYAEILALVKTGARYLDVGCFIGQDMRRLVYDGAPSTNLYGVDIVSHWAVGFDMFRDKATFSAQFIEADFMDTAESAGLAALEGSVDVIFVSQVLHQWGWEGQVKAVKRLVEFSRVGTLVVGCQIGTLDVGGVEVEFGPVKVPLWRHDPVSFDKLWQQVGLQTGSKWAVQAWLRTWEDMGWDPRDQAFLGESARVIEFVVRRVK
;
A
#
# COMPACT_ATOMS: atom_id res chain seq x y z
N LYS A 1 15.55 7.69 -2.45
CA LYS A 1 14.40 8.29 -1.73
C LYS A 1 14.47 8.04 -0.22
N THR A 2 14.59 6.81 0.26
CA THR A 2 14.66 6.54 1.71
C THR A 2 15.93 7.01 2.39
N ARG A 3 17.11 6.90 1.75
CA ARG A 3 18.35 7.50 2.27
C ARG A 3 18.18 8.99 2.60
N GLU A 4 17.58 9.74 1.69
CA GLU A 4 17.30 11.17 1.86
C GLU A 4 16.27 11.42 2.97
N LEU A 5 15.20 10.62 3.02
CA LEU A 5 14.19 10.70 4.07
C LEU A 5 14.82 10.48 5.45
N LEU A 6 15.62 9.44 5.63
CA LEU A 6 16.30 9.17 6.89
C LEU A 6 17.28 10.28 7.29
N GLU A 7 18.00 10.84 6.33
CA GLU A 7 18.94 11.93 6.60
C GLU A 7 18.23 13.23 6.98
N LYS A 8 17.28 13.67 6.16
CA LYS A 8 16.69 15.02 6.27
C LYS A 8 15.47 15.08 7.19
N TYR A 9 14.66 14.02 7.24
CA TYR A 9 13.48 13.96 8.11
C TYR A 9 13.83 13.37 9.48
N SER A 10 14.57 12.27 9.50
CA SER A 10 14.86 11.53 10.74
C SER A 10 16.18 11.92 11.42
N GLY A 11 17.02 12.74 10.78
CA GLY A 11 18.30 13.16 11.32
C GLY A 11 19.31 12.01 11.46
N ILE A 12 19.21 10.99 10.61
CA ILE A 12 20.09 9.81 10.65
C ILE A 12 21.16 9.96 9.57
N PRO A 13 22.44 10.19 9.96
CA PRO A 13 23.50 10.45 9.00
C PRO A 13 23.75 9.22 8.12
N PRO A 14 24.17 9.40 6.84
CA PRO A 14 24.35 8.30 5.90
C PRO A 14 25.21 7.13 6.40
N SER A 15 26.19 7.40 7.26
CA SER A 15 27.07 6.38 7.87
C SER A 15 26.35 5.44 8.85
N GLN A 16 25.24 5.86 9.46
CA GLN A 16 24.48 5.08 10.43
C GLN A 16 23.24 4.40 9.83
N GLN A 17 22.87 4.76 8.59
CA GLN A 17 21.60 4.32 8.00
C GLN A 17 21.54 2.80 7.78
N SER A 18 22.65 2.18 7.37
CA SER A 18 22.65 0.73 7.10
C SER A 18 22.36 -0.06 8.37
N GLU A 19 23.12 0.18 9.45
CA GLU A 19 22.91 -0.48 10.74
C GLU A 19 21.50 -0.22 11.28
N HIS A 20 21.04 1.03 11.21
CA HIS A 20 19.70 1.41 11.63
C HIS A 20 18.61 0.64 10.87
N VAL A 21 18.71 0.54 9.54
CA VAL A 21 17.74 -0.19 8.72
C VAL A 21 17.71 -1.68 9.06
N HIS A 22 18.86 -2.33 9.27
CA HIS A 22 18.90 -3.74 9.64
C HIS A 22 18.25 -3.98 11.01
N ARG A 23 18.55 -3.13 12.00
CA ARG A 23 17.90 -3.19 13.32
C ARG A 23 16.38 -3.05 13.21
N ILE A 24 15.89 -2.07 12.43
CA ILE A 24 14.46 -1.84 12.21
C ILE A 24 13.81 -3.04 11.51
N ARG A 25 14.47 -3.59 10.49
CA ARG A 25 14.02 -4.78 9.76
C ARG A 25 13.88 -5.98 10.69
N ASP A 26 14.85 -6.21 11.58
CA ASP A 26 14.80 -7.32 12.54
C ASP A 26 13.72 -7.12 13.61
N GLN A 27 13.54 -5.88 14.10
CA GLN A 27 12.43 -5.56 15.00
C GLN A 27 11.06 -5.83 14.35
N ALA A 28 10.85 -5.39 13.10
CA ALA A 28 9.61 -5.66 12.38
C ALA A 28 9.40 -7.16 12.12
N TRP A 29 10.47 -7.87 11.72
CA TRP A 29 10.43 -9.30 11.45
C TRP A 29 10.03 -10.12 12.69
N ASN A 30 10.46 -9.69 13.88
CA ASN A 30 10.10 -10.33 15.15
C ASN A 30 8.63 -10.14 15.54
N ILE A 31 7.95 -9.12 15.01
CA ILE A 31 6.51 -8.90 15.23
C ILE A 31 5.71 -9.82 14.30
N ARG A 32 6.00 -9.77 12.99
CA ARG A 32 5.37 -10.65 12.00
C ARG A 32 6.29 -10.92 10.83
N VAL A 33 6.50 -12.21 10.58
CA VAL A 33 7.33 -12.67 9.47
C VAL A 33 6.58 -12.53 8.16
N TYR A 34 7.10 -11.67 7.27
CA TYR A 34 6.66 -11.53 5.89
C TYR A 34 7.85 -11.39 4.95
N PRO A 35 7.81 -12.00 3.74
CA PRO A 35 8.91 -11.87 2.77
C PRO A 35 9.26 -10.42 2.45
N CYS A 36 8.28 -9.54 2.33
CA CYS A 36 8.51 -8.12 2.03
C CYS A 36 9.37 -7.41 3.10
N THR A 37 9.20 -7.74 4.39
CA THR A 37 10.04 -7.24 5.49
C THR A 37 11.49 -7.69 5.30
N GLY A 38 11.67 -8.97 4.96
CA GLY A 38 12.98 -9.58 4.79
C GLY A 38 13.76 -9.04 3.59
N LEU A 39 13.07 -8.86 2.46
CA LEU A 39 13.62 -8.35 1.20
C LEU A 39 13.83 -6.83 1.19
N GLY A 40 13.33 -6.11 2.20
CA GLY A 40 13.50 -4.66 2.27
C GLY A 40 12.72 -3.86 1.22
N VAL A 41 11.71 -4.44 0.56
CA VAL A 41 10.93 -3.74 -0.48
C VAL A 41 10.21 -2.50 0.06
N TRP A 42 9.88 -2.50 1.36
CA TRP A 42 9.31 -1.38 2.12
C TRP A 42 10.25 -0.18 2.24
N LEU A 43 11.55 -0.34 1.97
CA LEU A 43 12.50 0.76 1.91
C LEU A 43 12.29 1.64 0.67
N VAL A 44 11.39 1.29 -0.24
CA VAL A 44 10.97 2.17 -1.32
C VAL A 44 9.59 2.74 -0.98
N PRO A 45 9.43 4.06 -0.74
CA PRO A 45 8.13 4.70 -0.55
C PRO A 45 7.40 4.74 -1.90
N THR A 46 6.62 3.70 -2.16
CA THR A 46 5.95 3.45 -3.44
C THR A 46 4.92 4.52 -3.80
N ILE A 47 4.31 5.21 -2.82
CA ILE A 47 3.37 6.32 -3.05
C ILE A 47 3.99 7.41 -3.94
N SER A 48 5.25 7.76 -3.68
CA SER A 48 5.97 8.82 -4.38
C SER A 48 6.36 8.48 -5.82
N ARG A 49 6.07 7.26 -6.25
CA ARG A 49 6.32 6.77 -7.61
C ARG A 49 5.06 6.80 -8.47
N SER A 50 3.89 6.79 -7.82
CA SER A 50 2.61 6.80 -8.51
C SER A 50 2.53 7.97 -9.49
N PRO A 51 1.99 7.77 -10.71
CA PRO A 51 1.71 8.87 -11.62
C PRO A 51 0.71 9.88 -11.04
N ALA A 52 -0.07 9.50 -10.03
CA ALA A 52 -1.00 10.39 -9.32
C ALA A 52 -0.36 11.13 -8.13
N TYR A 53 0.94 10.96 -7.86
CA TYR A 53 1.55 11.48 -6.62
C TYR A 53 1.41 12.99 -6.44
N ALA A 54 1.58 13.77 -7.52
CA ALA A 54 1.44 15.22 -7.45
C ALA A 54 0.02 15.65 -7.06
N GLU A 55 -1.00 14.97 -7.60
CA GLU A 55 -2.41 15.21 -7.24
C GLU A 55 -2.68 14.80 -5.78
N ILE A 56 -2.23 13.61 -5.37
CA ILE A 56 -2.39 13.10 -4.00
C ILE A 56 -1.77 14.09 -3.00
N LEU A 57 -0.53 14.52 -3.24
CA LEU A 57 0.15 15.46 -2.36
C LEU A 57 -0.59 16.80 -2.27
N ALA A 58 -1.12 17.29 -3.39
CA ALA A 58 -1.91 18.53 -3.41
C ALA A 58 -3.21 18.39 -2.59
N LEU A 59 -3.95 17.30 -2.79
CA LEU A 59 -5.18 17.00 -2.05
C LEU A 59 -4.91 16.94 -0.55
N VAL A 60 -3.92 16.16 -0.13
CA VAL A 60 -3.59 15.98 1.29
C VAL A 60 -3.11 17.29 1.93
N LYS A 61 -2.33 18.12 1.21
CA LYS A 61 -1.96 19.47 1.66
C LYS A 61 -3.17 20.37 1.92
N THR A 62 -4.26 20.18 1.19
CA THR A 62 -5.52 20.92 1.38
C THR A 62 -6.48 20.27 2.37
N GLY A 63 -6.04 19.25 3.11
CA GLY A 63 -6.81 18.63 4.18
C GLY A 63 -7.62 17.41 3.76
N ALA A 64 -7.35 16.84 2.58
CA ALA A 64 -7.98 15.59 2.16
C ALA A 64 -7.68 14.44 3.14
N ARG A 65 -8.65 13.52 3.31
CA ARG A 65 -8.47 12.32 4.12
C ARG A 65 -7.73 11.26 3.32
N TYR A 66 -6.62 10.77 3.86
CA TYR A 66 -5.80 9.72 3.26
C TYR A 66 -5.82 8.46 4.12
N LEU A 67 -6.09 7.31 3.52
CA LEU A 67 -6.06 6.00 4.18
C LEU A 67 -5.00 5.09 3.53
N ASP A 68 -4.03 4.62 4.31
CA ASP A 68 -3.06 3.60 3.93
C ASP A 68 -3.52 2.23 4.43
N VAL A 69 -3.90 1.34 3.52
CA VAL A 69 -4.37 -0.02 3.82
C VAL A 69 -3.18 -0.98 3.73
N GLY A 70 -2.89 -1.66 4.85
CA GLY A 70 -1.66 -2.43 5.02
C GLY A 70 -0.47 -1.51 5.26
N CYS A 71 -0.62 -0.52 6.15
CA CYS A 71 0.31 0.59 6.28
C CYS A 71 1.68 0.18 6.84
N PHE A 72 1.81 -1.02 7.43
CA PHE A 72 3.03 -1.52 8.03
C PHE A 72 3.63 -0.50 9.03
N ILE A 73 4.84 -0.01 8.78
CA ILE A 73 5.51 1.00 9.61
C ILE A 73 5.15 2.45 9.25
N GLY A 74 4.30 2.67 8.24
CA GLY A 74 3.83 3.98 7.80
C GLY A 74 4.85 4.79 7.00
N GLN A 75 5.68 4.13 6.19
CA GLN A 75 6.73 4.78 5.39
C GLN A 75 6.18 5.69 4.29
N ASP A 76 5.06 5.32 3.67
CA ASP A 76 4.45 6.07 2.56
C ASP A 76 3.77 7.35 3.08
N MET A 77 3.09 7.27 4.22
CA MET A 77 2.57 8.45 4.92
C MET A 77 3.68 9.44 5.31
N ARG A 78 4.81 8.96 5.83
CA ARG A 78 5.94 9.84 6.18
C ARG A 78 6.62 10.45 4.96
N ARG A 79 6.55 9.77 3.82
CA ARG A 79 6.97 10.35 2.55
C ARG A 79 6.09 11.55 2.15
N LEU A 80 4.77 11.48 2.34
CA LEU A 80 3.88 12.62 2.13
C LEU A 80 4.22 13.78 3.07
N VAL A 81 4.44 13.49 4.35
CA VAL A 81 4.78 14.51 5.36
C VAL A 81 6.10 15.21 5.03
N TYR A 82 7.12 14.43 4.67
CA TYR A 82 8.40 14.98 4.23
C TYR A 82 8.26 15.91 3.01
N ASP A 83 7.37 15.59 2.07
CA ASP A 83 7.09 16.43 0.90
C ASP A 83 6.10 17.58 1.21
N GLY A 84 5.77 17.79 2.49
CA GLY A 84 5.06 18.96 3.01
C GLY A 84 3.58 18.78 3.31
N ALA A 85 3.07 17.55 3.36
CA ALA A 85 1.69 17.27 3.80
C ALA A 85 1.56 17.34 5.33
N PRO A 86 0.41 17.81 5.87
CA PRO A 86 0.11 17.63 7.29
C PRO A 86 -0.14 16.14 7.61
N SER A 87 0.22 15.71 8.82
CA SER A 87 0.01 14.33 9.27
C SER A 87 -1.36 14.07 9.91
N THR A 88 -2.13 15.12 10.22
CA THR A 88 -3.35 15.04 11.04
C THR A 88 -4.53 14.35 10.35
N ASN A 89 -4.55 14.31 9.01
CA ASN A 89 -5.59 13.66 8.21
C ASN A 89 -5.07 12.40 7.49
N LEU A 90 -3.96 11.84 7.99
CA LEU A 90 -3.42 10.57 7.53
C LEU A 90 -3.88 9.46 8.47
N TYR A 91 -4.42 8.40 7.89
CA TYR A 91 -4.91 7.23 8.59
C TYR A 91 -4.16 6.01 8.04
N GLY A 92 -3.65 5.16 8.92
CA GLY A 92 -3.04 3.89 8.54
C GLY A 92 -3.78 2.74 9.21
N VAL A 93 -4.14 1.71 8.43
CA VAL A 93 -4.69 0.47 8.96
C VAL A 93 -3.77 -0.69 8.65
N ASP A 94 -3.53 -1.52 9.64
CA ASP A 94 -2.85 -2.80 9.47
C ASP A 94 -3.46 -3.84 10.43
N ILE A 95 -3.40 -5.10 10.05
CA ILE A 95 -3.88 -6.21 10.89
C ILE A 95 -2.95 -6.46 12.07
N VAL A 96 -1.71 -6.00 12.02
CA VAL A 96 -0.74 -6.12 13.11
C VAL A 96 0.02 -4.81 13.31
N SER A 97 0.04 -4.33 14.54
CA SER A 97 0.74 -3.09 14.88
C SER A 97 2.26 -3.18 14.72
N HIS A 98 2.81 -2.33 13.84
CA HIS A 98 4.25 -2.07 13.70
C HIS A 98 4.61 -0.61 14.03
N TRP A 99 3.70 0.13 14.68
CA TRP A 99 3.81 1.59 14.78
C TRP A 99 5.03 2.04 15.59
N ALA A 100 5.35 1.33 16.69
CA ALA A 100 6.55 1.60 17.47
C ALA A 100 7.83 1.48 16.62
N VAL A 101 7.90 0.45 15.76
CA VAL A 101 9.01 0.26 14.82
C VAL A 101 9.07 1.40 13.80
N GLY A 102 7.92 1.88 13.33
CA GLY A 102 7.84 3.08 12.48
C GLY A 102 8.37 4.33 13.19
N PHE A 103 7.94 4.59 14.42
CA PHE A 103 8.45 5.73 15.19
C PHE A 103 9.96 5.63 15.45
N ASP A 104 10.48 4.43 15.69
CA ASP A 104 11.93 4.20 15.83
C ASP A 104 12.66 4.41 14.50
N MET A 105 12.10 3.93 13.38
CA MET A 105 12.69 4.07 12.05
C MET A 105 12.87 5.53 11.69
N PHE A 106 11.87 6.36 11.99
CA PHE A 106 11.80 7.72 11.52
C PHE A 106 12.07 8.80 12.57
N ARG A 107 12.24 8.42 13.85
CA ARG A 107 12.53 9.30 15.00
C ARG A 107 11.53 10.45 15.17
N ASP A 108 10.26 10.17 14.92
CA ASP A 108 9.23 11.21 14.74
C ASP A 108 8.01 11.09 15.67
N LYS A 109 8.13 10.35 16.78
CA LYS A 109 7.05 10.16 17.75
C LYS A 109 6.41 11.46 18.25
N ALA A 110 7.17 12.55 18.31
CA ALA A 110 6.68 13.85 18.77
C ALA A 110 6.05 14.72 17.67
N THR A 111 6.27 14.39 16.39
CA THR A 111 5.91 15.27 15.25
C THR A 111 4.95 14.61 14.27
N PHE A 112 4.94 13.28 14.19
CA PHE A 112 4.08 12.53 13.30
C PHE A 112 2.75 12.18 13.98
N SER A 113 1.66 12.82 13.53
CA SER A 113 0.34 12.79 14.16
C SER A 113 -0.71 12.03 13.34
N ALA A 114 -0.29 11.06 12.53
CA ALA A 114 -1.22 10.18 11.82
C ALA A 114 -1.98 9.29 12.80
N GLN A 115 -3.19 8.89 12.43
CA GLN A 115 -3.99 7.95 13.20
C GLN A 115 -3.75 6.53 12.71
N PHE A 116 -3.33 5.64 13.61
CA PHE A 116 -3.15 4.24 13.29
C PHE A 116 -4.27 3.39 13.90
N ILE A 117 -4.76 2.43 13.11
CA ILE A 117 -5.87 1.54 13.47
C ILE A 117 -5.39 0.10 13.29
N GLU A 118 -5.37 -0.67 14.37
CA GLU A 118 -5.08 -2.11 14.30
C GLU A 118 -6.39 -2.85 14.07
N ALA A 119 -6.57 -3.39 12.87
CA ALA A 119 -7.79 -4.08 12.47
C ALA A 119 -7.55 -4.98 11.27
N ASP A 120 -8.27 -6.11 11.21
CA ASP A 120 -8.41 -6.82 9.95
C ASP A 120 -9.27 -5.98 9.00
N PHE A 121 -8.66 -5.44 7.95
CA PHE A 121 -9.36 -4.67 6.92
C PHE A 121 -10.54 -5.43 6.31
N MET A 122 -10.46 -6.77 6.23
CA MET A 122 -11.50 -7.64 5.64
C MET A 122 -12.64 -7.97 6.60
N ASP A 123 -12.50 -7.62 7.89
CA ASP A 123 -13.53 -7.81 8.91
C ASP A 123 -14.32 -6.51 9.10
N THR A 124 -15.63 -6.59 8.80
CA THR A 124 -16.56 -5.46 8.92
C THR A 124 -17.19 -5.35 10.30
N ALA A 125 -16.99 -6.34 11.19
CA ALA A 125 -17.69 -6.39 12.46
C ALA A 125 -17.04 -5.53 13.55
N GLU A 126 -15.73 -5.25 13.50
CA GLU A 126 -15.01 -4.79 14.71
C GLU A 126 -13.89 -3.76 14.47
N SER A 127 -14.21 -2.56 13.94
CA SER A 127 -13.38 -1.38 14.28
C SER A 127 -14.13 -0.05 14.16
N ALA A 128 -14.45 0.56 15.30
CA ALA A 128 -15.03 1.91 15.36
C ALA A 128 -14.16 2.95 14.63
N GLY A 129 -12.83 2.74 14.61
CA GLY A 129 -11.89 3.58 13.89
C GLY A 129 -12.08 3.55 12.37
N LEU A 130 -12.29 2.37 11.77
CA LEU A 130 -12.55 2.28 10.32
C LEU A 130 -13.96 2.75 9.99
N ALA A 131 -14.95 2.45 10.82
CA ALA A 131 -16.33 2.90 10.60
C ALA A 131 -16.42 4.43 10.46
N ALA A 132 -15.61 5.20 11.20
CA ALA A 132 -15.55 6.65 11.11
C ALA A 132 -15.01 7.19 9.76
N LEU A 133 -14.38 6.33 8.96
CA LEU A 133 -13.83 6.68 7.64
C LEU A 133 -14.77 6.36 6.48
N GLU A 134 -15.81 5.56 6.70
CA GLU A 134 -16.76 5.15 5.67
C GLU A 134 -17.36 6.36 4.92
N GLY A 135 -17.38 6.28 3.59
CA GLY A 135 -17.89 7.31 2.70
C GLY A 135 -17.15 8.65 2.70
N SER A 136 -15.95 8.73 3.31
CA SER A 136 -15.30 10.02 3.58
C SER A 136 -13.86 10.15 3.09
N VAL A 137 -13.23 9.07 2.62
CA VAL A 137 -11.81 9.07 2.24
C VAL A 137 -11.61 9.59 0.83
N ASP A 138 -10.65 10.51 0.65
CA ASP A 138 -10.32 11.11 -0.65
C ASP A 138 -9.25 10.32 -1.40
N VAL A 139 -8.28 9.77 -0.68
CA VAL A 139 -7.21 8.95 -1.23
C VAL A 139 -7.07 7.69 -0.40
N ILE A 140 -7.28 6.54 -1.03
CA ILE A 140 -7.00 5.23 -0.45
C ILE A 140 -5.74 4.71 -1.13
N PHE A 141 -4.68 4.53 -0.36
CA PHE A 141 -3.47 3.87 -0.79
C PHE A 141 -3.51 2.41 -0.35
N VAL A 142 -3.29 1.49 -1.28
CA VAL A 142 -3.35 0.05 -1.02
C VAL A 142 -2.27 -0.65 -1.85
N SER A 143 -1.11 -0.88 -1.24
CA SER A 143 0.09 -1.37 -1.93
C SER A 143 0.53 -2.71 -1.32
N GLN A 144 0.81 -3.70 -2.16
CA GLN A 144 1.20 -5.06 -1.75
C GLN A 144 0.16 -5.78 -0.87
N VAL A 145 -1.13 -5.45 -1.04
CA VAL A 145 -2.24 -6.01 -0.24
C VAL A 145 -3.18 -6.90 -1.05
N LEU A 146 -3.78 -6.43 -2.15
CA LEU A 146 -4.87 -7.20 -2.80
C LEU A 146 -4.39 -8.54 -3.35
N HIS A 147 -3.16 -8.63 -3.84
CA HIS A 147 -2.62 -9.90 -4.36
C HIS A 147 -2.55 -11.02 -3.31
N GLN A 148 -2.75 -10.74 -2.01
CA GLN A 148 -2.68 -11.73 -0.94
C GLN A 148 -3.83 -12.75 -1.02
N TRP A 149 -4.84 -12.47 -1.84
CA TRP A 149 -6.01 -13.31 -2.03
C TRP A 149 -6.20 -13.72 -3.50
N GLY A 150 -6.90 -14.83 -3.70
CA GLY A 150 -7.50 -15.19 -4.99
C GLY A 150 -8.62 -14.23 -5.40
N TRP A 151 -9.23 -14.47 -6.57
CA TRP A 151 -10.19 -13.55 -7.18
C TRP A 151 -11.33 -13.11 -6.23
N GLU A 152 -12.04 -14.05 -5.61
CA GLU A 152 -13.17 -13.74 -4.73
C GLU A 152 -12.75 -12.93 -3.49
N GLY A 153 -11.57 -13.20 -2.94
CA GLY A 153 -11.02 -12.42 -1.83
C GLY A 153 -10.68 -11.01 -2.27
N GLN A 154 -10.14 -10.82 -3.48
CA GLN A 154 -9.90 -9.49 -4.05
C GLN A 154 -11.20 -8.73 -4.32
N VAL A 155 -12.25 -9.40 -4.81
CA VAL A 155 -13.58 -8.79 -4.96
C VAL A 155 -14.10 -8.29 -3.61
N LYS A 156 -13.98 -9.10 -2.55
CA LYS A 156 -14.37 -8.68 -1.18
C LYS A 156 -13.51 -7.50 -0.69
N ALA A 157 -12.20 -7.54 -0.89
CA ALA A 157 -11.29 -6.48 -0.48
C ALA A 157 -11.60 -5.16 -1.19
N VAL A 158 -11.81 -5.20 -2.52
CA VAL A 158 -12.12 -4.01 -3.30
C VAL A 158 -13.50 -3.46 -2.95
N LYS A 159 -14.51 -4.30 -2.66
CA LYS A 159 -15.78 -3.83 -2.08
C LYS A 159 -15.58 -3.07 -0.77
N ARG A 160 -14.69 -3.55 0.09
CA ARG A 160 -14.35 -2.87 1.34
C ARG A 160 -13.68 -1.51 1.08
N LEU A 161 -12.83 -1.38 0.04
CA LEU A 161 -12.33 -0.07 -0.40
C LEU A 161 -13.47 0.86 -0.86
N VAL A 162 -14.51 0.31 -1.54
CA VAL A 162 -15.68 1.11 -1.96
C VAL A 162 -16.40 1.72 -0.76
N GLU A 163 -16.52 1.01 0.37
CA GLU A 163 -17.20 1.48 1.58
C GLU A 163 -16.53 2.73 2.18
N PHE A 164 -15.21 2.88 2.07
CA PHE A 164 -14.48 4.08 2.50
C PHE A 164 -14.57 5.25 1.52
N SER A 165 -14.95 4.97 0.28
CA SER A 165 -14.85 5.92 -0.83
C SER A 165 -16.08 6.82 -1.00
N ARG A 166 -15.87 7.96 -1.65
CA ARG A 166 -16.89 8.87 -2.19
C ARG A 166 -16.61 9.17 -3.66
N VAL A 167 -17.55 9.79 -4.36
CA VAL A 167 -17.31 10.25 -5.74
C VAL A 167 -16.08 11.17 -5.75
N GLY A 168 -15.14 10.91 -6.66
CA GLY A 168 -13.87 11.60 -6.74
C GLY A 168 -12.70 10.90 -6.04
N THR A 169 -12.96 9.93 -5.14
CA THR A 169 -11.90 9.19 -4.42
C THR A 169 -10.92 8.55 -5.38
N LEU A 170 -9.63 8.67 -5.06
CA LEU A 170 -8.54 7.96 -5.69
C LEU A 170 -8.20 6.70 -4.89
N VAL A 171 -8.11 5.57 -5.58
CA VAL A 171 -7.57 4.32 -5.07
C VAL A 171 -6.29 4.02 -5.84
N VAL A 172 -5.15 4.02 -5.14
CA VAL A 172 -3.83 4.01 -5.76
C VAL A 172 -2.95 2.99 -5.07
N GLY A 173 -2.08 2.33 -5.83
CA GLY A 173 -1.19 1.34 -5.26
C GLY A 173 -0.37 0.62 -6.30
N CYS A 174 0.45 -0.31 -5.82
CA CYS A 174 1.12 -1.27 -6.67
C CYS A 174 1.20 -2.62 -5.96
N GLN A 175 1.23 -3.70 -6.72
CA GLN A 175 1.30 -5.04 -6.16
C GLN A 175 1.89 -6.02 -7.17
N ILE A 176 2.22 -7.23 -6.73
CA ILE A 176 2.57 -8.32 -7.65
C ILE A 176 1.47 -8.52 -8.70
N GLY A 177 1.87 -8.42 -9.96
CA GLY A 177 1.08 -8.68 -11.16
C GLY A 177 1.74 -9.76 -12.01
N THR A 178 1.26 -9.89 -13.25
CA THR A 178 1.77 -10.91 -14.19
C THR A 178 1.81 -10.38 -15.63
N LEU A 179 2.68 -10.98 -16.44
CA LEU A 179 2.65 -10.90 -17.91
C LEU A 179 1.62 -11.85 -18.54
N ASP A 180 1.09 -12.80 -17.79
CA ASP A 180 0.08 -13.75 -18.28
C ASP A 180 -1.21 -13.00 -18.65
N VAL A 181 -1.64 -13.15 -19.90
CA VAL A 181 -2.78 -12.41 -20.45
C VAL A 181 -4.06 -12.78 -19.72
N GLY A 182 -4.73 -11.78 -19.15
CA GLY A 182 -5.95 -11.97 -18.37
C GLY A 182 -5.71 -12.37 -16.91
N GLY A 183 -4.47 -12.29 -16.43
CA GLY A 183 -4.12 -12.64 -15.06
C GLY A 183 -3.91 -14.14 -14.85
N VAL A 184 -3.41 -14.50 -13.67
CA VAL A 184 -3.12 -15.89 -13.32
C VAL A 184 -3.37 -16.14 -11.85
N GLU A 185 -3.98 -17.27 -11.53
CA GLU A 185 -3.98 -17.80 -10.16
C GLU A 185 -2.70 -18.58 -9.91
N VAL A 186 -2.01 -18.23 -8.84
CA VAL A 186 -0.81 -18.92 -8.39
C VAL A 186 -1.05 -19.47 -6.99
N GLU A 187 -0.32 -20.52 -6.64
CA GLU A 187 -0.25 -21.03 -5.28
C GLU A 187 1.10 -20.64 -4.67
N PHE A 188 1.11 -20.20 -3.41
CA PHE A 188 2.36 -19.88 -2.71
C PHE A 188 2.54 -20.76 -1.47
N GLY A 189 3.73 -21.35 -1.34
CA GLY A 189 4.11 -22.17 -0.20
C GLY A 189 3.41 -23.55 -0.13
N PRO A 190 3.67 -24.32 0.94
CA PRO A 190 3.16 -25.68 1.09
C PRO A 190 1.64 -25.76 1.34
N VAL A 191 1.00 -24.65 1.74
CA VAL A 191 -0.43 -24.59 2.09
C VAL A 191 -1.33 -24.27 0.88
N LYS A 192 -0.75 -24.10 -0.33
CA LYS A 192 -1.50 -23.86 -1.58
C LYS A 192 -2.58 -22.78 -1.45
N VAL A 193 -2.26 -21.67 -0.78
CA VAL A 193 -3.19 -20.55 -0.71
C VAL A 193 -3.30 -19.93 -2.10
N PRO A 194 -4.49 -19.81 -2.71
CA PRO A 194 -4.65 -19.22 -4.03
C PRO A 194 -4.45 -17.71 -3.95
N LEU A 195 -3.60 -17.19 -4.84
CA LEU A 195 -3.35 -15.76 -5.03
C LEU A 195 -3.62 -15.40 -6.49
N TRP A 196 -4.32 -14.30 -6.72
CA TRP A 196 -4.54 -13.82 -8.08
C TRP A 196 -3.57 -12.69 -8.43
N ARG A 197 -2.78 -12.89 -9.48
CA ARG A 197 -1.91 -11.87 -10.05
C ARG A 197 -2.55 -11.27 -11.28
N HIS A 198 -2.59 -9.95 -11.32
CA HIS A 198 -3.24 -9.22 -12.40
C HIS A 198 -2.26 -8.75 -13.47
N ASP A 199 -2.70 -8.84 -14.72
CA ASP A 199 -2.33 -7.90 -15.77
C ASP A 199 -3.32 -6.70 -15.78
N PRO A 200 -3.09 -5.64 -16.56
CA PRO A 200 -4.02 -4.49 -16.61
C PRO A 200 -5.46 -4.86 -17.01
N VAL A 201 -5.62 -5.84 -17.90
CA VAL A 201 -6.94 -6.26 -18.41
C VAL A 201 -7.77 -6.93 -17.32
N SER A 202 -7.18 -7.86 -16.57
CA SER A 202 -7.87 -8.53 -15.46
C SER A 202 -8.10 -7.60 -14.27
N PHE A 203 -7.21 -6.63 -14.03
CA PHE A 203 -7.43 -5.64 -12.98
C PHE A 203 -8.64 -4.75 -13.31
N ASP A 204 -8.80 -4.33 -14.55
CA ASP A 204 -9.99 -3.60 -15.00
C ASP A 204 -11.28 -4.45 -14.82
N LYS A 205 -11.24 -5.75 -15.18
CA LYS A 205 -12.37 -6.67 -14.95
C LYS A 205 -12.78 -6.78 -13.47
N LEU A 206 -11.81 -6.82 -12.55
CA LEU A 206 -12.08 -6.84 -11.11
C LEU A 206 -12.90 -5.61 -10.68
N TRP A 207 -12.46 -4.42 -11.09
CA TRP A 207 -13.14 -3.16 -10.77
C TRP A 207 -14.49 -3.01 -11.48
N GLN A 208 -14.65 -3.52 -12.70
CA GLN A 208 -15.95 -3.58 -13.38
C GLN A 208 -16.94 -4.45 -12.61
N GLN A 209 -16.52 -5.65 -12.19
CA GLN A 209 -17.35 -6.55 -11.39
C GLN A 209 -17.77 -5.88 -10.08
N VAL A 210 -16.83 -5.28 -9.34
CA VAL A 210 -17.14 -4.61 -8.08
C VAL A 210 -18.06 -3.41 -8.31
N GLY A 211 -17.84 -2.62 -9.36
CA GLY A 211 -18.70 -1.49 -9.73
C GLY A 211 -20.15 -1.92 -9.93
N LEU A 212 -20.38 -3.00 -10.70
CA LEU A 212 -21.71 -3.57 -10.92
C LEU A 212 -22.36 -4.02 -9.60
N GLN A 213 -21.59 -4.70 -8.73
CA GLN A 213 -22.11 -5.27 -7.48
C GLN A 213 -22.37 -4.22 -6.38
N THR A 214 -21.75 -3.05 -6.48
CA THR A 214 -21.87 -1.96 -5.48
C THR A 214 -22.64 -0.75 -5.99
N GLY A 215 -23.06 -0.75 -7.26
CA GLY A 215 -23.73 0.40 -7.89
C GLY A 215 -22.81 1.61 -8.13
N SER A 216 -21.49 1.41 -8.07
CA SER A 216 -20.47 2.44 -8.28
C SER A 216 -19.86 2.34 -9.69
N LYS A 217 -19.14 3.39 -10.12
CA LYS A 217 -18.38 3.36 -11.39
C LYS A 217 -16.98 3.89 -11.18
N TRP A 218 -16.01 3.23 -11.83
CA TRP A 218 -14.59 3.50 -11.65
C TRP A 218 -13.90 3.71 -13.00
N ALA A 219 -13.02 4.70 -13.06
CA ALA A 219 -12.07 4.88 -14.15
C ALA A 219 -10.74 4.23 -13.72
N VAL A 220 -10.37 3.12 -14.36
CA VAL A 220 -9.20 2.32 -14.00
C VAL A 220 -8.06 2.63 -14.95
N GLN A 221 -6.88 2.88 -14.40
CA GLN A 221 -5.62 2.91 -15.13
C GLN A 221 -4.64 1.98 -14.43
N ALA A 222 -3.99 1.11 -15.19
CA ALA A 222 -3.00 0.18 -14.66
C ALA A 222 -1.86 -0.03 -15.65
N TRP A 223 -0.66 -0.23 -15.13
CA TRP A 223 0.57 -0.41 -15.90
C TRP A 223 1.39 -1.56 -15.30
N LEU A 224 2.00 -2.37 -16.15
CA LEU A 224 3.04 -3.29 -15.71
C LEU A 224 4.37 -2.54 -15.62
N ARG A 225 5.10 -2.81 -14.54
CA ARG A 225 6.42 -2.28 -14.22
C ARG A 225 7.38 -3.43 -14.01
N THR A 226 8.65 -3.22 -14.36
CA THR A 226 9.72 -4.13 -13.98
C THR A 226 10.05 -3.96 -12.49
N TRP A 227 10.87 -4.88 -11.94
CA TRP A 227 11.36 -4.74 -10.57
C TRP A 227 12.30 -3.53 -10.44
N GLU A 228 13.14 -3.32 -11.46
CA GLU A 228 14.06 -2.20 -11.57
C GLU A 228 13.32 -0.87 -11.69
N ASP A 229 12.21 -0.83 -12.45
CA ASP A 229 11.33 0.33 -12.48
C ASP A 229 11.00 0.71 -11.05
N MET A 230 10.55 -0.26 -10.23
CA MET A 230 10.19 -0.07 -8.83
C MET A 230 11.36 0.24 -7.90
N GLY A 231 12.60 0.10 -8.35
CA GLY A 231 13.81 0.29 -7.55
C GLY A 231 14.15 -0.93 -6.69
N TRP A 232 13.73 -2.12 -7.12
CA TRP A 232 14.02 -3.40 -6.48
C TRP A 232 14.94 -4.24 -7.35
N ASP A 233 15.72 -5.12 -6.73
CA ASP A 233 16.59 -6.05 -7.44
C ASP A 233 15.78 -7.25 -7.96
N PRO A 234 15.80 -7.56 -9.27
CA PRO A 234 15.10 -8.71 -9.82
C PRO A 234 15.51 -10.04 -9.19
N ARG A 235 16.76 -10.16 -8.72
CA ARG A 235 17.29 -11.39 -8.12
C ARG A 235 16.58 -11.72 -6.81
N ASP A 236 16.19 -10.68 -6.06
CA ASP A 236 15.44 -10.82 -4.82
C ASP A 236 13.98 -11.27 -5.06
N GLN A 237 13.49 -11.12 -6.30
CA GLN A 237 12.11 -11.45 -6.70
C GLN A 237 12.00 -12.72 -7.54
N ALA A 238 13.13 -13.36 -7.87
CA ALA A 238 13.19 -14.49 -8.79
C ALA A 238 12.29 -15.67 -8.36
N PHE A 239 12.08 -15.84 -7.04
CA PHE A 239 11.19 -16.87 -6.48
C PHE A 239 9.71 -16.71 -6.88
N LEU A 240 9.31 -15.54 -7.39
CA LEU A 240 7.94 -15.29 -7.84
C LEU A 240 7.66 -15.85 -9.24
N GLY A 241 8.67 -16.30 -9.98
CA GLY A 241 8.54 -16.85 -11.33
C GLY A 241 8.70 -15.81 -12.45
N GLU A 242 8.98 -16.28 -13.66
CA GLU A 242 9.41 -15.44 -14.79
C GLU A 242 8.35 -14.46 -15.29
N SER A 243 7.05 -14.81 -15.17
CA SER A 243 5.95 -13.94 -15.58
C SER A 243 5.63 -12.85 -14.55
N ALA A 244 6.16 -12.95 -13.33
CA ALA A 244 5.85 -12.01 -12.25
C ALA A 244 6.37 -10.60 -12.58
N ARG A 245 5.50 -9.62 -12.41
CA ARG A 245 5.81 -8.19 -12.57
C ARG A 245 5.19 -7.41 -11.42
N VAL A 246 5.36 -6.10 -11.42
CA VAL A 246 4.54 -5.21 -10.58
C VAL A 246 3.44 -4.61 -11.44
N ILE A 247 2.20 -4.70 -10.98
CA ILE A 247 1.11 -3.90 -11.51
C ILE A 247 0.96 -2.65 -10.63
N GLU A 248 1.13 -1.47 -11.23
CA GLU A 248 0.87 -0.16 -10.64
C GLU A 248 -0.48 0.34 -11.14
N PHE A 249 -1.29 0.95 -10.28
CA PHE A 249 -2.63 1.38 -10.65
C PHE A 249 -3.06 2.71 -10.01
N VAL A 250 -3.93 3.40 -10.73
CA VAL A 250 -4.69 4.57 -10.28
C VAL A 250 -6.13 4.36 -10.70
N VAL A 251 -7.04 4.32 -9.73
CA VAL A 251 -8.46 4.05 -9.94
C VAL A 251 -9.26 5.17 -9.33
N ARG A 252 -10.11 5.84 -10.11
CA ARG A 252 -10.91 6.98 -9.64
C ARG A 252 -12.39 6.63 -9.61
N ARG A 253 -13.07 6.92 -8.50
CA ARG A 253 -14.53 6.81 -8.43
C ARG A 253 -15.19 7.93 -9.23
N VAL A 254 -15.99 7.57 -10.23
CA VAL A 254 -16.72 8.52 -11.08
C VAL A 254 -18.24 8.49 -10.86
N LYS A 255 -18.75 7.48 -10.13
CA LYS A 255 -20.14 7.37 -9.66
C LYS A 255 -20.19 6.55 -8.36
#